data_AF-A0A069ILF3-F1
#
_entry.id   AF-A0A069ILF3-F1
#
_cell.length_a   1.000
_cell.length_b   1.000
_cell.length_c   1.000
_cell.angle_alpha   90.00
_cell.angle_beta   90.00
_cell.angle_gamma   90.00
#
_symmetry.space_group_name_H-M   'P 1'
#
loop_
_entity.id
_entity.type
_entity.pdbx_description
1 polymer ?
#
loop_
_entity_poly.entity_id
_entity_poly.type
_entity_poly.pdbx_seq_one_letter_code
_entity_poly.pdbx_strand_id
1 'polypeptide(L)'
;AEEVAAKYDVTAHALRARATRDGWSRYLHAPAEPVDPPPPPPSLFDVSSDDAAGGDPAVLAEAAAQASGRAMRAGRLLEARALAGLAATYRKLEARGETAHGAMTVENAPLQLVYDILMNPLAASDRLAIRPGAADTHLALKEAYWTQQQTLGEKNQEFRHAQLHRRAALDRRVAALEDQLKAAGMEPVAETESARRIRTGVDMVIDCCGKVMSAKDWDKTLDGL
;
A
#
# COMPACT_ATOMS: atom_id res chain seq x y z
N ALA A 1 17.52 26.45 -11.14
CA ALA A 1 17.80 26.41 -9.68
C ALA A 1 17.31 27.66 -8.97
N GLU A 2 17.51 28.85 -9.54
CA GLU A 2 17.10 30.13 -8.93
C GLU A 2 15.58 30.33 -8.89
N GLU A 3 14.86 29.94 -9.94
CA GLU A 3 13.38 29.97 -9.95
C GLU A 3 12.75 29.02 -8.92
N VAL A 4 13.35 27.84 -8.74
CA VAL A 4 12.90 26.84 -7.74
C VAL A 4 13.25 27.32 -6.32
N ALA A 5 14.40 27.97 -6.15
CA ALA A 5 14.82 28.57 -4.89
C ALA A 5 13.84 29.66 -4.41
N ALA A 6 13.42 30.55 -5.31
CA ALA A 6 12.45 31.60 -5.00
C ALA A 6 11.05 31.04 -4.65
N LYS A 7 10.63 29.94 -5.30
CA LYS A 7 9.32 29.33 -5.05
C LYS A 7 9.19 28.66 -3.68
N TYR A 8 10.30 28.15 -3.14
CA TYR A 8 10.31 27.40 -1.89
C TYR A 8 11.01 28.14 -0.74
N ASP A 9 11.37 29.41 -0.94
CA ASP A 9 12.06 30.27 0.03
C ASP A 9 13.36 29.63 0.58
N VAL A 10 14.08 28.96 -0.32
CA VAL A 10 15.33 28.24 -0.02
C VAL A 10 16.44 28.82 -0.89
N THR A 11 17.64 29.01 -0.33
CA THR A 11 18.76 29.54 -1.11
C THR A 11 19.16 28.60 -2.24
N ALA A 12 19.46 29.15 -3.42
CA ALA A 12 19.89 28.36 -4.58
C ALA A 12 21.12 27.47 -4.30
N HIS A 13 21.97 27.90 -3.35
CA HIS A 13 23.11 27.12 -2.86
C HIS A 13 22.67 25.84 -2.13
N ALA A 14 21.72 25.93 -1.20
CA ALA A 14 21.20 24.77 -0.47
C ALA A 14 20.51 23.76 -1.42
N LEU A 15 19.84 24.26 -2.45
CA LEU A 15 19.20 23.45 -3.48
C LEU A 15 20.23 22.67 -4.33
N ARG A 16 21.35 23.31 -4.70
CA ARG A 16 22.46 22.63 -5.42
C ARG A 16 23.19 21.62 -4.54
N ALA A 17 23.40 21.93 -3.26
CA ALA A 17 24.02 21.01 -2.30
C ALA A 17 23.17 19.74 -2.09
N ARG A 18 21.85 19.89 -2.05
CA ARG A 18 20.93 18.76 -1.96
C ARG A 18 20.86 17.96 -3.27
N ALA A 19 20.82 18.64 -4.41
CA ALA A 19 20.80 17.99 -5.72
C ALA A 19 22.09 17.21 -6.03
N THR A 20 23.24 17.63 -5.49
CA THR A 20 24.50 16.87 -5.60
C THR A 20 24.53 15.67 -4.66
N ARG A 21 24.03 15.81 -3.42
CA ARG A 21 23.91 14.71 -2.45
C ARG A 21 22.94 13.60 -2.91
N ASP A 22 21.81 13.99 -3.48
CA ASP A 22 20.75 13.05 -3.88
C ASP A 22 20.95 12.54 -5.33
N GLY A 23 22.06 12.88 -5.98
CA GLY A 23 22.49 12.32 -7.27
C GLY A 23 21.86 12.96 -8.53
N TRP A 24 21.19 14.09 -8.39
CA TRP A 24 20.43 14.76 -9.46
C TRP A 24 21.30 15.63 -10.38
N SER A 25 22.56 15.84 -10.03
CA SER A 25 23.50 16.72 -10.77
C SER A 25 24.18 16.10 -12.00
N ARG A 26 23.79 14.89 -12.43
CA ARG A 26 24.48 14.17 -13.52
C ARG A 26 24.19 14.67 -14.95
N TYR A 27 23.37 15.70 -15.14
CA TYR A 27 22.98 16.20 -16.47
C TYR A 27 23.19 17.71 -16.66
N LEU A 28 24.37 18.22 -16.32
CA LEU A 28 24.81 19.51 -16.85
C LEU A 28 26.12 19.28 -17.60
N HIS A 29 25.99 19.12 -18.92
CA HIS A 29 27.13 19.09 -19.84
C HIS A 29 27.95 20.37 -19.71
N ALA A 30 29.27 20.21 -19.72
CA ALA A 30 30.24 21.30 -19.78
C ALA A 30 30.01 22.16 -21.05
N PRO A 31 30.27 23.48 -21.01
CA PRO A 31 30.12 24.34 -22.18
C PRO A 31 31.21 24.02 -23.20
N ALA A 32 30.82 23.50 -24.36
CA ALA A 32 31.69 23.34 -25.52
C ALA A 32 31.85 24.70 -26.23
N GLU A 33 33.07 25.00 -26.67
CA GLU A 33 33.44 26.19 -27.44
C GLU A 33 32.65 26.29 -28.77
N PRO A 34 32.42 27.51 -29.31
CA PRO A 34 31.59 27.71 -30.49
C PRO A 34 32.33 27.25 -31.76
N VAL A 35 31.88 26.14 -32.34
CA VAL A 35 32.19 25.74 -33.72
C VAL A 35 30.95 25.99 -34.56
N ASP A 36 31.11 26.68 -35.69
CA ASP A 36 30.03 26.99 -36.64
C ASP A 36 29.20 25.73 -36.98
N PRO A 37 27.86 25.81 -37.02
CA PRO A 37 27.03 24.63 -37.22
C PRO A 37 27.13 24.12 -38.67
N PRO A 38 27.46 22.82 -38.90
CA PRO A 38 27.26 22.21 -40.21
C PRO A 38 25.76 22.16 -40.56
N PRO A 39 25.40 22.12 -41.87
CA PRO A 39 24.00 22.14 -42.30
C PRO A 39 23.19 21.00 -41.65
N PRO A 40 21.90 21.22 -41.34
CA PRO A 40 21.10 20.25 -40.62
C PRO A 40 21.03 18.93 -41.41
N PRO A 41 21.22 17.77 -40.76
CA PRO A 41 20.97 16.50 -41.42
C PRO A 41 19.48 16.43 -41.83
N PRO A 42 19.14 15.73 -42.94
CA PRO A 42 17.75 15.53 -43.32
C PRO A 42 16.99 14.92 -42.14
N SER A 43 15.83 15.49 -41.81
CA SER A 43 14.97 15.06 -40.69
C SER A 43 14.72 13.55 -40.79
N LEU A 44 15.33 12.80 -39.87
CA LEU A 44 15.24 11.34 -39.78
C LEU A 44 13.93 10.86 -39.14
N PHE A 45 13.00 11.77 -38.82
CA PHE A 45 11.75 11.45 -38.12
C PHE A 45 10.56 12.26 -38.64
N ASP A 46 10.45 12.44 -39.95
CA ASP A 46 9.20 12.91 -40.54
C ASP A 46 8.23 11.74 -40.71
N VAL A 47 7.79 11.20 -39.57
CA VAL A 47 6.60 10.36 -39.49
C VAL A 47 5.48 11.32 -39.16
N SER A 48 4.62 11.62 -40.14
CA SER A 48 3.39 12.40 -39.99
C SER A 48 2.71 12.03 -38.68
N SER A 49 2.61 12.99 -37.76
CA SER A 49 2.17 12.81 -36.38
C SER A 49 0.70 12.47 -36.19
N ASP A 50 -0.04 12.23 -37.28
CA ASP A 50 -1.51 12.09 -37.26
C ASP A 50 -2.01 10.65 -37.05
N ASP A 51 -1.15 9.62 -37.14
CA ASP A 51 -1.54 8.22 -36.90
C ASP A 51 -0.91 7.58 -35.64
N ALA A 52 -0.25 8.38 -34.79
CA ALA A 52 0.23 7.90 -33.49
C ALA A 52 -0.93 7.87 -32.46
N ALA A 53 -1.92 7.02 -32.74
CA ALA A 53 -2.99 6.71 -31.82
C ALA A 53 -2.42 6.03 -30.56
N GLY A 54 -2.29 6.79 -29.47
CA GLY A 54 -2.13 6.29 -28.11
C GLY A 54 -0.76 5.67 -27.79
N GLY A 55 -0.24 5.93 -26.59
CA GLY A 55 1.04 5.41 -26.11
C GLY A 55 1.08 3.89 -25.84
N ASP A 56 0.38 3.09 -26.63
CA ASP A 56 0.38 1.64 -26.54
C ASP A 56 1.66 1.07 -27.19
N PRO A 57 2.50 0.33 -26.44
CA PRO A 57 3.72 -0.26 -26.97
C PRO A 57 3.48 -1.20 -28.16
N ALA A 58 2.30 -1.85 -28.27
CA ALA A 58 1.98 -2.73 -29.39
C ALA A 58 1.84 -1.96 -30.71
N VAL A 59 1.11 -0.85 -30.69
CA VAL A 59 0.91 0.03 -31.86
C VAL A 59 2.24 0.64 -32.32
N LEU A 60 3.09 1.04 -31.37
CA LEU A 60 4.43 1.56 -31.65
C LEU A 60 5.37 0.50 -32.24
N ALA A 61 5.26 -0.75 -31.78
CA ALA A 61 6.03 -1.86 -32.33
C ALA A 61 5.66 -2.17 -33.80
N GLU A 62 4.37 -2.15 -34.12
CA GLU A 62 3.89 -2.38 -35.49
C GLU A 62 4.27 -1.23 -36.42
N ALA A 63 4.11 0.02 -35.98
CA ALA A 63 4.52 1.19 -36.75
C ALA A 63 6.03 1.17 -37.05
N ALA A 64 6.87 0.85 -36.06
CA ALA A 64 8.31 0.73 -36.24
C ALA A 64 8.70 -0.43 -37.18
N ALA A 65 8.00 -1.57 -37.10
CA ALA A 65 8.21 -2.69 -38.00
C ALA A 65 7.83 -2.34 -39.46
N GLN A 66 6.71 -1.66 -39.68
CA GLN A 66 6.30 -1.22 -41.01
C GLN A 66 7.25 -0.18 -41.60
N ALA A 67 7.71 0.78 -40.78
CA ALA A 67 8.72 1.76 -41.17
C ALA A 67 10.05 1.10 -41.54
N SER A 68 10.47 0.06 -40.80
CA SER A 68 11.67 -0.72 -41.12
C SER A 68 11.57 -1.38 -42.50
N GLY A 69 10.40 -1.93 -42.86
CA GLY A 69 10.16 -2.53 -44.18
C GLY A 69 10.17 -1.52 -45.32
N ARG A 70 9.68 -0.30 -45.08
CA ARG A 70 9.76 0.81 -46.06
C ARG A 70 11.22 1.25 -46.25
N ALA A 71 12.00 1.37 -45.17
CA ALA A 71 13.42 1.71 -45.23
C ALA A 71 14.26 0.64 -45.95
N MET A 72 13.93 -0.66 -45.78
CA MET A 72 14.56 -1.74 -46.54
C MET A 72 14.30 -1.63 -48.04
N ARG A 73 13.05 -1.37 -48.45
CA ARG A 73 12.71 -1.18 -49.88
C ARG A 73 13.38 0.05 -50.49
N ALA A 74 13.66 1.07 -49.67
CA ALA A 74 14.40 2.27 -50.08
C ALA A 74 15.93 2.09 -50.05
N GLY A 75 16.45 0.90 -49.73
CA GLY A 75 17.90 0.63 -49.67
C GLY A 75 18.63 1.21 -48.45
N ARG A 76 17.90 1.73 -47.46
CA ARG A 76 18.47 2.36 -46.25
C ARG A 76 18.63 1.34 -45.13
N LEU A 77 19.64 0.48 -45.27
CA LEU A 77 19.81 -0.71 -44.41
C LEU A 77 20.12 -0.37 -42.93
N LEU A 78 20.83 0.72 -42.66
CA LEU A 78 21.13 1.14 -41.28
C LEU A 78 19.87 1.65 -40.57
N GLU A 79 19.05 2.44 -41.25
CA GLU A 79 17.77 2.95 -40.76
C GLU A 79 16.79 1.79 -40.51
N ALA A 80 16.69 0.86 -41.46
CA ALA A 80 15.89 -0.35 -41.31
C ALA A 80 16.30 -1.18 -40.09
N ARG A 81 17.61 -1.32 -39.83
CA ARG A 81 18.11 -2.07 -38.66
C ARG A 81 17.80 -1.36 -37.35
N ALA A 82 17.91 -0.03 -37.31
CA ALA A 82 17.55 0.76 -36.13
C ALA A 82 16.05 0.65 -35.82
N LEU A 83 15.19 0.80 -36.83
CA LEU A 83 13.74 0.69 -36.70
C LEU A 83 13.28 -0.73 -36.31
N ALA A 84 13.92 -1.77 -36.86
CA ALA A 84 13.67 -3.15 -36.46
C ALA A 84 14.11 -3.42 -35.00
N GLY A 85 15.22 -2.81 -34.57
CA GLY A 85 15.67 -2.84 -33.17
C GLY A 85 14.63 -2.21 -32.23
N LEU A 86 14.07 -1.06 -32.60
CA LEU A 86 13.02 -0.39 -31.82
C LEU A 86 11.74 -1.23 -31.74
N ALA A 87 11.27 -1.79 -32.86
CA ALA A 87 10.11 -2.68 -32.88
C ALA A 87 10.29 -3.87 -31.91
N ALA A 88 11.48 -4.46 -31.88
CA ALA A 88 11.79 -5.55 -30.94
C ALA A 88 11.81 -5.10 -29.46
N THR A 89 12.24 -3.87 -29.17
CA THR A 89 12.19 -3.33 -27.80
C THR A 89 10.76 -3.07 -27.33
N TYR A 90 9.90 -2.52 -28.19
CA TYR A 90 8.50 -2.28 -27.85
C TYR A 90 7.73 -3.59 -27.62
N ARG A 91 7.94 -4.63 -28.44
CA ARG A 91 7.37 -5.98 -28.17
C ARG A 91 7.85 -6.60 -26.86
N LYS A 92 9.10 -6.36 -26.49
CA LYS A 92 9.60 -6.81 -25.17
C LYS A 92 8.94 -6.05 -24.02
N LEU A 93 8.60 -4.79 -24.23
CA LEU A 93 7.86 -3.99 -23.24
C LEU A 93 6.40 -4.44 -23.13
N GLU A 94 5.75 -4.77 -24.24
CA GLU A 94 4.43 -5.40 -24.28
C GLU A 94 4.42 -6.73 -23.51
N ALA A 95 5.33 -7.66 -23.87
CA ALA A 95 5.44 -8.95 -23.19
C ALA A 95 5.79 -8.83 -21.70
N ARG A 96 6.56 -7.78 -21.33
CA ARG A 96 6.88 -7.48 -19.93
C ARG A 96 5.71 -6.80 -19.22
N GLY A 97 4.89 -6.02 -19.92
CA GLY A 97 3.65 -5.45 -19.41
C GLY A 97 2.63 -6.54 -19.07
N GLU A 98 2.46 -7.53 -19.95
CA GLU A 98 1.56 -8.67 -19.70
C GLU A 98 2.04 -9.57 -18.56
N THR A 99 3.35 -9.84 -18.46
CA THR A 99 3.92 -10.69 -17.40
C THR A 99 4.13 -9.97 -16.06
N ALA A 100 4.39 -8.67 -16.05
CA ALA A 100 4.46 -7.85 -14.84
C ALA A 100 3.10 -7.36 -14.36
N HIS A 101 2.04 -7.52 -15.16
CA HIS A 101 0.65 -7.22 -14.79
C HIS A 101 -0.24 -8.47 -14.77
N GLY A 102 0.33 -9.67 -14.59
CA GLY A 102 -0.44 -10.76 -14.00
C GLY A 102 -1.07 -10.21 -12.72
N ALA A 103 -2.39 -9.97 -12.76
CA ALA A 103 -3.06 -9.07 -11.82
C ALA A 103 -2.58 -9.37 -10.41
N MET A 104 -1.96 -8.41 -9.73
CA MET A 104 -1.39 -8.62 -8.41
C MET A 104 -2.50 -9.09 -7.47
N THR A 105 -2.54 -10.40 -7.22
CA THR A 105 -3.50 -11.04 -6.32
C THR A 105 -2.92 -11.08 -4.91
N VAL A 106 -3.77 -11.36 -3.92
CA VAL A 106 -3.31 -11.56 -2.54
C VAL A 106 -2.26 -12.69 -2.45
N GLU A 107 -2.40 -13.73 -3.28
CA GLU A 107 -1.48 -14.87 -3.31
C GLU A 107 -0.11 -14.52 -3.93
N ASN A 108 -0.09 -13.61 -4.89
CA ASN A 108 1.11 -13.22 -5.63
C ASN A 108 1.69 -11.87 -5.16
N ALA A 109 1.05 -11.21 -4.19
CA ALA A 109 1.51 -9.95 -3.63
C ALA A 109 2.79 -10.16 -2.81
N PRO A 110 3.78 -9.25 -2.88
CA PRO A 110 4.95 -9.30 -2.03
C PRO A 110 4.54 -9.30 -0.55
N LEU A 111 5.08 -10.24 0.25
CA LEU A 111 4.76 -10.35 1.67
C LEU A 111 4.99 -9.04 2.44
N GLN A 112 6.00 -8.28 2.07
CA GLN A 112 6.25 -6.96 2.65
C GLN A 112 5.06 -6.02 2.45
N LEU A 113 4.46 -6.00 1.26
CA LEU A 113 3.29 -5.17 0.96
C LEU A 113 2.08 -5.60 1.80
N VAL A 114 1.86 -6.91 1.95
CA VAL A 114 0.79 -7.44 2.79
C VAL A 114 1.01 -7.05 4.25
N TYR A 115 2.24 -7.18 4.74
CA TYR A 115 2.62 -6.75 6.09
C TYR A 115 2.37 -5.26 6.31
N ASP A 116 2.83 -4.40 5.40
CA ASP A 116 2.65 -2.95 5.51
C ASP A 116 1.17 -2.55 5.53
N ILE A 117 0.31 -3.23 4.75
CA ILE A 117 -1.14 -3.00 4.74
C ILE A 117 -1.77 -3.43 6.08
N LEU A 118 -1.38 -4.59 6.62
CA LEU A 118 -1.94 -5.10 7.88
C LEU A 118 -1.48 -4.29 9.09
N MET A 119 -0.22 -3.84 9.10
CA MET A 119 0.36 -3.09 10.21
C MET A 119 0.05 -1.60 10.16
N ASN A 120 -0.42 -1.08 9.03
CA ASN A 120 -0.85 0.32 8.90
C ASN A 120 -2.32 0.43 8.46
N PRO A 121 -3.27 0.09 9.37
CA PRO A 121 -4.69 0.08 9.04
C PRO A 121 -5.23 1.46 8.71
N LEU A 122 -4.63 2.54 9.25
CA LEU A 122 -5.04 3.91 8.96
C LEU A 122 -4.73 4.30 7.50
N ALA A 123 -3.53 3.99 7.02
CA ALA A 123 -3.17 4.23 5.63
C ALA A 123 -4.02 3.41 4.66
N ALA A 124 -4.36 2.17 5.04
CA ALA A 124 -5.27 1.33 4.27
C ALA A 124 -6.69 1.91 4.23
N SER A 125 -7.24 2.35 5.37
CA SER A 125 -8.57 2.96 5.43
C SER A 125 -8.65 4.28 4.68
N ASP A 126 -7.60 5.09 4.71
CA ASP A 126 -7.54 6.37 3.99
C ASP A 126 -7.59 6.19 2.47
N ARG A 127 -6.96 5.12 1.96
CA ARG A 127 -7.06 4.74 0.54
C ARG A 127 -8.46 4.27 0.15
N LEU A 128 -9.14 3.60 1.06
CA LEU A 128 -10.49 3.09 0.87
C LEU A 128 -11.58 4.11 1.23
N ALA A 129 -11.19 5.32 1.64
CA ALA A 129 -12.13 6.39 1.94
C ALA A 129 -12.92 6.79 0.68
N ILE A 130 -14.25 6.85 0.83
CA ILE A 130 -15.17 7.38 -0.17
C ILE A 130 -15.18 8.89 0.00
N ARG A 131 -14.63 9.64 -0.96
CA ARG A 131 -14.55 11.11 -0.89
C ARG A 131 -15.69 11.73 -1.69
N PRO A 132 -16.54 12.58 -1.08
CA PRO A 132 -17.65 13.20 -1.79
C PRO A 132 -17.11 14.19 -2.84
N GLY A 133 -17.63 14.10 -4.07
CA GLY A 133 -17.34 15.06 -5.15
C GLY A 133 -16.21 14.70 -6.10
N ALA A 134 -15.47 13.62 -5.85
CA ALA A 134 -14.53 13.07 -6.83
C ALA A 134 -15.18 11.91 -7.59
N ALA A 135 -14.97 11.84 -8.91
CA ALA A 135 -15.29 10.64 -9.69
C ALA A 135 -14.36 9.51 -9.22
N ASP A 136 -14.84 8.69 -8.29
CA ASP A 136 -14.08 7.61 -7.69
C ASP A 136 -14.15 6.36 -8.58
N THR A 137 -13.05 6.04 -9.27
CA THR A 137 -12.96 4.92 -10.23
C THR A 137 -13.25 3.56 -9.61
N HIS A 138 -13.18 3.44 -8.28
CA HIS A 138 -13.38 2.20 -7.53
C HIS A 138 -14.48 2.30 -6.46
N LEU A 139 -15.49 3.15 -6.67
CA LEU A 139 -16.57 3.38 -5.71
C LEU A 139 -17.22 2.08 -5.19
N ALA A 140 -17.61 1.17 -6.10
CA ALA A 140 -18.25 -0.09 -5.73
C ALA A 140 -17.38 -0.98 -4.82
N LEU A 141 -16.06 -0.98 -5.03
CA LEU A 141 -15.12 -1.74 -4.19
C LEU A 141 -15.03 -1.12 -2.79
N LYS A 142 -14.97 0.21 -2.70
CA LYS A 142 -14.92 0.93 -1.43
C LYS A 142 -16.21 0.75 -0.63
N GLU A 143 -17.37 0.81 -1.28
CA GLU A 143 -18.67 0.54 -0.65
C GLU A 143 -18.75 -0.89 -0.11
N ALA A 144 -18.32 -1.89 -0.89
CA ALA A 144 -18.26 -3.28 -0.43
C ALA A 144 -17.34 -3.45 0.79
N TYR A 145 -16.18 -2.77 0.81
CA TYR A 145 -15.29 -2.79 1.97
C TYR A 145 -15.96 -2.21 3.22
N TRP A 146 -16.58 -1.03 3.11
CA TRP A 146 -17.18 -0.36 4.27
C TRP A 146 -18.42 -1.08 4.80
N THR A 147 -19.22 -1.71 3.93
CA THR A 147 -20.34 -2.56 4.37
C THR A 147 -19.83 -3.79 5.14
N GLN A 148 -18.79 -4.46 4.65
CA GLN A 148 -18.16 -5.57 5.37
C GLN A 148 -17.61 -5.12 6.73
N GLN A 149 -16.95 -3.96 6.79
CA GLN A 149 -16.40 -3.42 8.03
C GLN A 149 -17.50 -3.09 9.05
N GLN A 150 -18.63 -2.55 8.60
CA GLN A 150 -19.81 -2.33 9.45
C GLN A 150 -20.35 -3.64 10.02
N THR A 151 -20.55 -4.66 9.17
CA THR A 151 -21.02 -5.98 9.62
C THR A 151 -20.07 -6.62 10.63
N LEU A 152 -18.75 -6.50 10.43
CA LEU A 152 -17.76 -6.98 11.41
C LEU A 152 -17.84 -6.21 12.73
N GLY A 153 -18.02 -4.89 12.66
CA GLY A 153 -18.23 -4.03 13.83
C GLY A 153 -19.45 -4.44 14.64
N GLU A 154 -20.59 -4.63 13.98
CA GLU A 154 -21.85 -5.07 14.60
C GLU A 154 -21.70 -6.44 15.27
N LYS A 155 -21.17 -7.44 14.56
CA LYS A 155 -20.94 -8.78 15.13
C LYS A 155 -19.99 -8.76 16.33
N ASN A 156 -18.96 -7.91 16.30
CA ASN A 156 -18.03 -7.78 17.42
C ASN A 156 -18.70 -7.10 18.61
N GLN A 157 -19.57 -6.11 18.38
CA GLN A 157 -20.39 -5.52 19.44
C GLN A 157 -21.37 -6.53 20.03
N GLU A 158 -22.09 -7.27 19.19
CA GLU A 158 -23.00 -8.35 19.63
C GLU A 158 -22.27 -9.39 20.47
N PHE A 159 -21.08 -9.83 20.03
CA PHE A 159 -20.24 -10.75 20.79
C PHE A 159 -19.85 -10.17 22.16
N ARG A 160 -19.39 -8.91 22.21
CA ARG A 160 -19.06 -8.23 23.47
C ARG A 160 -20.26 -8.15 24.40
N HIS A 161 -21.43 -7.76 23.88
CA HIS A 161 -22.67 -7.71 24.65
C HIS A 161 -23.07 -9.09 25.18
N ALA A 162 -23.00 -10.13 24.34
CA ALA A 162 -23.29 -11.50 24.75
C ALA A 162 -22.35 -11.99 25.87
N GLN A 163 -21.05 -11.68 25.79
CA GLN A 163 -20.09 -12.01 26.84
C GLN A 163 -20.39 -11.28 28.15
N LEU A 164 -20.73 -9.99 28.09
CA LEU A 164 -21.14 -9.22 29.27
C LEU A 164 -22.42 -9.77 29.91
N HIS A 165 -23.43 -10.12 29.10
CA HIS A 165 -24.66 -10.74 29.60
C HIS A 165 -24.40 -12.10 30.24
N ARG A 166 -23.57 -12.95 29.62
CA ARG A 166 -23.19 -14.24 30.17
C ARG A 166 -22.47 -14.08 31.51
N ARG A 167 -21.56 -13.12 31.61
CA ARG A 167 -20.86 -12.80 32.85
C ARG A 167 -21.82 -12.34 33.94
N ALA A 168 -22.70 -11.39 33.65
CA ALA A 168 -23.70 -10.92 34.61
C ALA A 168 -24.64 -12.04 35.08
N ALA A 169 -25.01 -12.98 34.19
CA ALA A 169 -25.82 -14.13 34.56
C ALA A 169 -25.07 -15.09 35.50
N LEU A 170 -23.77 -15.33 35.26
CA LEU A 170 -22.92 -16.13 36.14
C LEU A 170 -22.75 -15.46 37.50
N ASP A 171 -22.52 -14.15 37.55
CA ASP A 171 -22.38 -13.41 38.82
C ASP A 171 -23.65 -13.50 39.67
N ARG A 172 -24.83 -13.38 39.05
CA ARG A 172 -26.13 -13.59 39.73
C ARG A 172 -26.27 -15.03 40.23
N ARG A 173 -25.81 -16.01 39.46
CA ARG A 173 -25.89 -17.42 39.85
C ARG A 173 -24.97 -17.73 41.03
N VAL A 174 -23.76 -17.17 41.03
CA VAL A 174 -22.81 -17.29 42.14
C VAL A 174 -23.42 -16.68 43.40
N ALA A 175 -23.96 -15.45 43.34
CA ALA A 175 -24.61 -14.82 44.49
C ALA A 175 -25.77 -15.67 45.04
N ALA A 176 -26.61 -16.22 44.16
CA ALA A 176 -27.70 -17.10 44.59
C ALA A 176 -27.20 -18.40 45.26
N LEU A 177 -26.08 -18.95 44.80
CA LEU A 177 -25.46 -20.13 45.43
C LEU A 177 -24.83 -19.79 46.78
N GLU A 178 -24.20 -18.62 46.91
CA GLU A 178 -23.67 -18.13 48.19
C GLU A 178 -24.78 -17.94 49.22
N ASP A 179 -25.93 -17.39 48.81
CA ASP A 179 -27.10 -17.25 49.69
C ASP A 179 -27.67 -18.61 50.13
N GLN A 180 -27.68 -19.60 49.23
CA GLN A 180 -28.08 -20.97 49.55
C GLN A 180 -27.13 -21.64 50.54
N LEU A 181 -25.81 -21.43 50.40
CA LEU A 181 -24.81 -21.94 51.34
C LEU A 181 -24.99 -21.31 52.73
N LYS A 182 -25.16 -19.98 52.79
CA LYS A 182 -25.44 -19.27 54.05
C LYS A 182 -26.72 -19.77 54.73
N ALA A 183 -27.78 -19.98 53.96
CA ALA A 183 -29.05 -20.52 54.48
C ALA A 183 -28.89 -21.96 55.04
N ALA A 184 -27.96 -22.73 54.49
CA ALA A 184 -27.60 -24.06 54.98
C ALA A 184 -26.63 -24.04 56.18
N GLY A 185 -26.27 -22.85 56.69
CA GLY A 185 -25.33 -22.69 57.80
C GLY A 185 -23.86 -22.91 57.40
N MET A 186 -23.55 -22.94 56.10
CA MET A 186 -22.19 -23.04 55.58
C MET A 186 -21.68 -21.66 55.18
N GLU A 187 -20.48 -21.30 55.65
CA GLU A 187 -19.80 -20.09 55.17
C GLU A 187 -19.32 -20.30 53.72
N PRO A 188 -19.61 -19.37 52.80
CA PRO A 188 -19.04 -19.42 51.45
C PRO A 188 -17.51 -19.31 51.53
N VAL A 189 -16.81 -20.04 50.68
CA VAL A 189 -15.34 -20.00 50.61
C VAL A 189 -14.91 -18.56 50.33
N ALA A 190 -14.10 -17.98 51.22
CA ALA A 190 -13.56 -16.65 51.03
C ALA A 190 -12.78 -16.60 49.71
N GLU A 191 -13.20 -15.71 48.81
CA GLU A 191 -12.53 -15.51 47.53
C GLU A 191 -11.09 -15.07 47.79
N THR A 192 -10.12 -15.78 47.21
CA THR A 192 -8.71 -15.38 47.30
C THR A 192 -8.52 -14.03 46.62
N GLU A 193 -7.60 -13.22 47.13
CA GLU A 193 -7.33 -11.90 46.56
C GLU A 193 -6.93 -11.98 45.07
N SER A 194 -6.22 -13.03 44.68
CA SER A 194 -5.91 -13.34 43.28
C SER A 194 -7.15 -13.62 42.44
N ALA A 195 -8.09 -14.44 42.93
CA ALA A 195 -9.35 -14.70 42.23
C ALA A 195 -10.20 -13.44 42.10
N ARG A 196 -10.25 -12.62 43.16
CA ARG A 196 -10.95 -11.34 43.15
C ARG A 196 -10.37 -10.39 42.10
N ARG A 197 -9.04 -10.27 42.02
CA ARG A 197 -8.34 -9.42 41.06
C ARG A 197 -8.58 -9.87 39.62
N ILE A 198 -8.52 -11.18 39.37
CA ILE A 198 -8.86 -11.77 38.06
C ILE A 198 -10.32 -11.50 37.70
N ARG A 199 -11.25 -11.74 38.64
CA ARG A 199 -12.67 -11.46 38.44
C ARG A 199 -12.90 -9.98 38.15
N THR A 200 -12.24 -9.05 38.83
CA THR A 200 -12.37 -7.61 38.54
C THR A 200 -11.67 -7.16 37.25
N GLY A 201 -10.93 -8.05 36.58
CA GLY A 201 -10.15 -7.71 35.39
C GLY A 201 -8.88 -6.90 35.68
N VAL A 202 -8.45 -6.86 36.94
CA VAL A 202 -7.19 -6.21 37.34
C VAL A 202 -6.01 -7.10 36.94
N ASP A 203 -6.18 -8.42 37.08
CA ASP A 203 -5.24 -9.41 36.59
C ASP A 203 -5.92 -10.31 35.56
N MET A 204 -5.12 -10.96 34.71
CA MET A 204 -5.57 -11.84 33.64
C MET A 204 -4.76 -13.13 33.66
N VAL A 205 -5.37 -14.24 33.26
CA VAL A 205 -4.66 -15.49 33.02
C VAL A 205 -4.21 -15.53 31.58
N ILE A 206 -2.90 -15.57 31.34
CA ILE A 206 -2.31 -15.38 30.01
C ILE A 206 -2.05 -16.70 29.28
N ASP A 207 -1.89 -17.80 30.00
CA ASP A 207 -1.60 -19.09 29.39
C ASP A 207 -2.44 -20.22 29.98
N CYS A 208 -2.46 -21.34 29.25
CA CYS A 208 -3.06 -22.59 29.69
C CYS A 208 -2.37 -23.20 30.92
N CYS A 209 -1.21 -22.65 31.34
CA CYS A 209 -0.51 -23.02 32.56
C CYS A 209 -1.00 -22.23 33.80
N GLY A 210 -1.94 -21.29 33.63
CA GLY A 210 -2.52 -20.52 34.73
C GLY A 210 -1.68 -19.32 35.17
N LYS A 211 -0.74 -18.87 34.35
CA LYS A 211 0.12 -17.72 34.68
C LYS A 211 -0.72 -16.45 34.73
N VAL A 212 -0.77 -15.85 35.91
CA VAL A 212 -1.51 -14.61 36.19
C VAL A 212 -0.59 -13.42 35.99
N MET A 213 -1.08 -12.39 35.31
CA MET A 213 -0.35 -11.14 35.11
C MET A 213 -1.31 -9.97 35.27
N SER A 214 -0.81 -8.84 35.77
CA SER A 214 -1.66 -7.65 35.85
C SER A 214 -1.98 -7.11 34.46
N ALA A 215 -3.16 -6.52 34.29
CA ALA A 215 -3.54 -5.84 33.05
C ALA A 215 -2.54 -4.73 32.69
N LYS A 216 -1.95 -4.06 33.69
CA LYS A 216 -0.91 -3.04 33.50
C LYS A 216 0.39 -3.61 32.93
N ASP A 217 0.78 -4.80 33.36
CA ASP A 217 2.00 -5.45 32.83
C ASP A 217 1.73 -6.06 31.45
N TRP A 218 0.50 -6.47 31.17
CA TRP A 218 0.06 -6.84 29.82
C TRP A 218 0.17 -5.68 28.84
N ASP A 219 -0.30 -4.49 29.22
CA ASP A 219 -0.19 -3.30 28.36
C ASP A 219 1.28 -2.98 28.04
N LYS A 220 2.19 -3.07 29.03
CA LYS A 220 3.62 -2.89 28.79
C LYS A 220 4.22 -3.94 27.85
N THR A 221 3.73 -5.19 27.90
CA THR A 221 4.19 -6.22 26.96
C THR A 221 3.71 -5.98 25.54
N LEU A 222 2.55 -5.32 25.36
CA LEU A 222 2.07 -4.90 24.05
C LEU A 222 2.86 -3.70 23.52
N ASP A 223 3.25 -2.76 24.37
CA ASP A 223 4.05 -1.59 23.99
C ASP A 223 5.50 -1.94 23.58
N GLY A 224 5.98 -3.12 23.98
CA GLY A 224 7.34 -3.61 23.68
C GLY A 224 7.44 -4.52 22.44
N LEU A 225 6.33 -4.83 21.78
CA LEU A 225 6.23 -5.61 20.54
C LEU A 225 6.09 -4.69 19.33
#